data_AF-A0A450X9P7-F1
#
_entry.id   AF-A0A450X9P7-F1
#
_cell.length_a   1.000
_cell.length_b   1.000
_cell.length_c   1.000
_cell.angle_alpha   90.00
_cell.angle_beta   90.00
_cell.angle_gamma   90.00
#
_symmetry.space_group_name_H-M   'P 1'
#
loop_
_entity.id
_entity.type
_entity.pdbx_description
1 polymer ?
#
loop_
_entity_poly.entity_id
_entity_poly.type
_entity_poly.pdbx_seq_one_letter_code
_entity_poly.pdbx_strand_id
1 'polypeptide(L)'
;MCNQVLHHLISIAGQADFSPVNRLIEEARRVLRPLGVLIINTSSHRQLYDGFWWDDLIPDAVGRIAERFPSIEIITSMLEEAGFQKVSTIIPMGAVIQGRNYLDPIGPLKKAFRDGDSTWSLATDKELERAQARVQSMNRGEDMKDYLEAREDLRKKTGQVTFIFSYKK
;
A
#
# COMPACT_ATOMS: atom_id res chain seq x y z
N MET A 1 3.78 -2.68 -16.40
CA MET A 1 3.89 -2.20 -15.00
C MET A 1 2.65 -2.68 -14.25
N CYS A 2 2.83 -3.18 -13.03
CA CYS A 2 1.75 -3.48 -12.10
C CYS A 2 1.73 -2.39 -11.03
N ASN A 3 0.63 -1.65 -10.92
CA ASN A 3 0.57 -0.47 -10.07
C ASN A 3 -0.47 -0.63 -8.96
N GLN A 4 -0.03 -1.01 -7.76
CA GLN A 4 -0.91 -1.18 -6.59
C GLN A 4 -2.04 -2.18 -6.85
N VAL A 5 -1.72 -3.33 -7.47
CA VAL A 5 -2.71 -4.35 -7.86
C VAL A 5 -2.45 -5.76 -7.35
N LEU A 6 -1.25 -6.06 -6.83
CA LEU A 6 -0.91 -7.44 -6.45
C LEU A 6 -1.84 -7.99 -5.37
N HIS A 7 -2.17 -7.16 -4.37
CA HIS A 7 -3.04 -7.52 -3.26
C HIS A 7 -4.50 -7.77 -3.68
N HIS A 8 -4.92 -7.37 -4.88
CA HIS A 8 -6.24 -7.71 -5.43
C HIS A 8 -6.29 -9.14 -5.99
N LEU A 9 -5.13 -9.74 -6.29
CA LEU A 9 -5.07 -11.11 -6.79
C LEU A 9 -5.21 -12.16 -5.69
N ILE A 10 -5.03 -11.75 -4.44
CA ILE A 10 -5.00 -12.63 -3.28
C ILE A 10 -6.38 -12.63 -2.65
N SER A 11 -7.08 -13.75 -2.79
CA SER A 11 -8.31 -14.05 -2.05
C SER A 11 -7.97 -14.70 -0.71
N ILE A 12 -8.96 -14.80 0.17
CA ILE A 12 -8.83 -15.48 1.49
C ILE A 12 -8.27 -16.91 1.33
N ALA A 13 -8.58 -17.61 0.23
CA ALA A 13 -8.08 -18.96 -0.03
C ALA A 13 -6.64 -19.02 -0.60
N GLY A 14 -6.07 -17.88 -1.03
CA GLY A 14 -4.75 -17.79 -1.67
C GLY A 14 -3.69 -17.07 -0.83
N GLN A 15 -3.97 -16.81 0.46
CA GLN A 15 -3.08 -16.05 1.35
C GLN A 15 -1.79 -16.81 1.71
N ALA A 16 -1.81 -18.14 1.73
CA ALA A 16 -0.69 -18.92 2.29
C ALA A 16 0.54 -19.01 1.37
N ASP A 17 0.36 -18.97 0.04
CA ASP A 17 1.45 -19.20 -0.92
C ASP A 17 1.65 -18.08 -1.94
N PHE A 18 0.76 -17.08 -1.97
CA PHE A 18 0.74 -16.01 -2.95
C PHE A 18 0.85 -16.50 -4.41
N SER A 19 0.38 -17.72 -4.71
CA SER A 19 0.44 -18.32 -6.04
C SER A 19 -0.17 -17.48 -7.17
N PRO A 20 -1.21 -16.64 -6.96
CA PRO A 20 -1.67 -15.71 -8.00
C PRO A 20 -0.60 -14.68 -8.40
N VAL A 21 0.24 -14.22 -7.46
CA VAL A 21 1.34 -13.29 -7.74
C VAL A 21 2.43 -13.99 -8.55
N ASN A 22 2.79 -15.22 -8.18
CA ASN A 22 3.71 -16.05 -8.97
C ASN A 22 3.24 -16.24 -10.42
N ARG A 23 1.96 -16.56 -10.62
CA ARG A 23 1.40 -16.68 -11.98
C ARG A 23 1.48 -15.38 -12.78
N LEU A 24 1.23 -14.23 -12.13
CA LEU A 24 1.40 -12.93 -12.77
C LEU A 24 2.86 -12.71 -13.20
N ILE A 25 3.82 -13.07 -12.36
CA ILE A 25 5.25 -12.91 -12.64
C ILE A 25 5.66 -13.80 -13.83
N GLU A 26 5.23 -15.06 -13.85
CA GLU A 26 5.49 -15.97 -14.97
C GLU A 26 4.87 -15.47 -16.29
N GLU A 27 3.63 -14.98 -16.25
CA GLU A 27 3.00 -14.41 -17.43
C GLU A 27 3.71 -13.14 -17.91
N ALA A 28 4.14 -12.27 -17.01
CA ALA A 28 4.94 -11.10 -17.34
C ALA A 28 6.26 -11.51 -18.02
N ARG A 29 6.95 -12.52 -17.49
CA ARG A 29 8.16 -13.07 -18.11
C ARG A 29 7.88 -13.64 -19.49
N ARG A 30 6.78 -14.38 -19.67
CA ARG A 30 6.41 -14.98 -20.96
C ARG A 30 6.25 -13.91 -22.04
N VAL A 31 5.58 -12.80 -21.74
CA VAL A 31 5.22 -11.77 -22.73
C VAL A 31 6.29 -10.70 -22.95
N LEU A 32 7.15 -10.44 -21.97
CA LEU A 32 8.24 -9.47 -22.13
C LEU A 32 9.25 -9.96 -23.17
N ARG A 33 9.79 -9.04 -23.98
CA ARG A 33 10.98 -9.31 -24.82
C ARG A 33 12.24 -9.44 -23.94
N PRO A 34 13.34 -10.03 -24.44
CA PRO A 34 14.63 -10.00 -23.73
C PRO A 34 15.01 -8.56 -23.33
N LEU A 35 15.55 -8.39 -22.13
CA LEU A 35 15.82 -7.09 -21.49
C LEU A 35 14.58 -6.21 -21.23
N GLY A 36 13.37 -6.73 -21.43
CA GLY A 36 12.13 -6.09 -21.02
C GLY A 36 12.05 -5.96 -19.49
N VAL A 37 11.42 -4.88 -19.02
CA VAL A 37 11.37 -4.55 -17.58
C VAL A 37 9.99 -4.83 -17.03
N LEU A 38 9.92 -5.61 -15.95
CA LEU A 38 8.75 -5.66 -15.07
C LEU A 38 8.96 -4.66 -13.94
N ILE A 39 8.01 -3.74 -13.80
CA ILE A 39 7.96 -2.78 -12.70
C ILE A 39 6.73 -3.10 -11.87
N ILE A 40 6.94 -3.37 -10.59
CA ILE A 40 5.89 -3.59 -9.59
C ILE A 40 5.93 -2.40 -8.63
N ASN A 41 4.86 -1.62 -8.59
CA ASN A 41 4.60 -0.67 -7.51
C ASN A 41 3.65 -1.36 -6.51
N THR A 42 4.10 -1.51 -5.28
CA THR A 42 3.37 -2.09 -4.15
C THR A 42 3.74 -1.35 -2.86
N SER A 43 3.24 -1.80 -1.72
CA SER A 43 3.61 -1.26 -0.40
C SER A 43 4.15 -2.38 0.47
N SER A 44 5.23 -2.11 1.22
CA SER A 44 5.68 -3.01 2.29
C SER A 44 4.68 -2.99 3.44
N HIS A 45 4.71 -3.98 4.35
CA HIS A 45 3.85 -3.95 5.52
C HIS A 45 4.05 -2.69 6.35
N ARG A 46 5.29 -2.24 6.57
CA ARG A 46 5.57 -0.97 7.24
C ARG A 46 4.88 0.21 6.55
N GLN A 47 4.89 0.25 5.21
CA GLN A 47 4.20 1.30 4.46
C GLN A 47 2.67 1.22 4.56
N LEU A 48 2.08 0.04 4.79
CA LEU A 48 0.64 -0.09 5.01
C LEU A 48 0.18 0.45 6.37
N TYR A 49 1.04 0.37 7.40
CA TYR A 49 0.70 0.88 8.74
C TYR A 49 1.10 2.35 8.93
N ASP A 50 2.18 2.78 8.27
CA ASP A 50 2.86 4.05 8.58
C ASP A 50 3.07 4.93 7.35
N GLY A 51 2.62 4.51 6.17
CA GLY A 51 2.75 5.25 4.92
C GLY A 51 1.65 6.29 4.71
N PHE A 52 0.45 6.06 5.24
CA PHE A 52 -0.62 7.04 5.19
C PHE A 52 -1.03 7.45 6.60
N TRP A 53 -1.32 8.73 6.75
CA TRP A 53 -1.65 9.27 8.07
C TRP A 53 -2.92 8.64 8.64
N TRP A 54 -3.85 8.24 7.79
CA TRP A 54 -5.14 7.65 8.19
C TRP A 54 -5.07 6.17 8.55
N ASP A 55 -3.98 5.45 8.23
CA ASP A 55 -3.88 4.02 8.50
C ASP A 55 -4.03 3.72 10.00
N ASP A 56 -3.50 4.60 10.85
CA ASP A 56 -3.64 4.57 12.32
C ASP A 56 -5.08 4.77 12.81
N LEU A 57 -5.99 5.27 11.98
CA LEU A 57 -7.42 5.39 12.32
C LEU A 57 -8.18 4.07 12.17
N ILE A 58 -7.69 3.17 11.32
CA ILE A 58 -8.35 1.91 10.95
C ILE A 58 -7.39 0.70 11.01
N PRO A 59 -6.66 0.50 12.12
CA PRO A 59 -5.57 -0.48 12.20
C PRO A 59 -6.03 -1.92 11.91
N ASP A 60 -7.25 -2.29 12.29
CA ASP A 60 -7.83 -3.61 12.02
C ASP A 60 -8.07 -3.83 10.51
N ALA A 61 -8.50 -2.80 9.79
CA ALA A 61 -8.70 -2.85 8.34
C ALA A 61 -7.35 -2.94 7.60
N VAL A 62 -6.34 -2.21 8.10
CA VAL A 62 -4.96 -2.30 7.63
C VAL A 62 -4.41 -3.71 7.86
N GLY A 63 -4.66 -4.32 9.03
CA GLY A 63 -4.27 -5.70 9.31
C GLY A 63 -4.86 -6.68 8.30
N ARG A 64 -6.16 -6.57 8.02
CA ARG A 64 -6.84 -7.40 7.02
C ARG A 64 -6.31 -7.22 5.60
N ILE A 65 -5.94 -6.00 5.21
CA ILE A 65 -5.34 -5.80 3.88
C ILE A 65 -3.91 -6.29 3.82
N ALA A 66 -3.13 -6.13 4.89
CA ALA A 66 -1.71 -6.52 4.96
C ALA A 66 -1.49 -8.03 4.72
N GLU A 67 -2.43 -8.88 5.14
CA GLU A 67 -2.43 -10.32 4.82
C GLU A 67 -2.46 -10.61 3.31
N ARG A 68 -2.91 -9.66 2.50
CA ARG A 68 -2.94 -9.75 1.03
C ARG A 68 -1.69 -9.18 0.38
N PHE A 69 -0.72 -8.67 1.13
CA PHE A 69 0.53 -8.16 0.59
C PHE A 69 1.66 -9.15 0.88
N PRO A 70 2.27 -9.78 -0.14
CA PRO A 70 3.54 -10.46 0.04
C PRO A 70 4.59 -9.43 0.46
N SER A 71 5.55 -9.86 1.30
CA SER A 71 6.66 -8.99 1.68
C SER A 71 7.51 -8.65 0.44
N ILE A 72 8.29 -7.57 0.52
CA ILE A 72 9.16 -7.16 -0.59
C ILE A 72 10.20 -8.25 -0.90
N GLU A 73 10.66 -8.94 0.14
CA GLU A 73 11.59 -10.08 0.06
C GLU A 73 10.93 -11.24 -0.69
N ILE A 74 9.69 -11.60 -0.35
CA ILE A 74 8.93 -12.65 -1.05
C ILE A 74 8.79 -12.30 -2.53
N ILE A 75 8.39 -11.08 -2.87
CA ILE A 75 8.24 -10.66 -4.27
C ILE A 75 9.59 -10.73 -5.00
N THR A 76 10.68 -10.32 -4.34
CA THR A 76 12.03 -10.37 -4.91
C THR A 76 12.44 -11.82 -5.21
N SER A 77 12.25 -12.74 -4.27
CA SER A 77 12.54 -14.17 -4.48
C SER A 77 11.72 -14.76 -5.62
N MET A 78 10.41 -14.46 -5.68
CA MET A 78 9.55 -14.91 -6.79
C MET A 78 10.03 -14.42 -8.16
N LEU A 79 10.52 -13.18 -8.25
CA LEU A 79 11.07 -12.63 -9.50
C LEU A 79 12.36 -13.35 -9.91
N GLU A 80 13.24 -13.63 -8.96
CA GLU A 80 14.50 -14.34 -9.20
C GLU A 80 14.26 -15.80 -9.61
N GLU A 81 13.36 -16.51 -8.92
CA GLU A 81 12.97 -17.88 -9.24
C GLU A 81 12.35 -18.00 -10.63
N ALA A 82 11.55 -17.01 -11.04
CA ALA A 82 11.02 -16.94 -12.40
C ALA A 82 12.10 -16.67 -13.46
N GLY A 83 13.31 -16.24 -13.07
CA GLY A 83 14.42 -15.95 -13.99
C GLY A 83 14.50 -14.51 -14.46
N PHE A 84 13.92 -13.57 -13.72
CA PHE A 84 14.31 -12.15 -13.84
C PHE A 84 15.69 -11.91 -13.21
N GLN A 85 16.36 -10.85 -13.65
CA GLN A 85 17.68 -10.44 -13.15
C GLN A 85 17.68 -8.96 -12.75
N LYS A 86 18.73 -8.56 -12.02
CA LYS A 86 18.94 -7.17 -11.54
C LYS A 86 17.72 -6.64 -10.77
N VAL A 87 17.19 -7.46 -9.87
CA VAL A 87 16.06 -7.04 -9.02
C VAL A 87 16.55 -5.94 -8.08
N SER A 88 15.86 -4.80 -8.09
CA SER A 88 16.21 -3.64 -7.28
C SER A 88 14.96 -2.92 -6.81
N THR A 89 15.06 -2.22 -5.69
CA THR A 89 13.93 -1.52 -5.08
C THR A 89 14.23 -0.03 -4.94
N ILE A 90 13.19 0.79 -5.07
CA ILE A 90 13.23 2.24 -4.86
C ILE A 90 12.01 2.65 -4.03
N ILE A 91 12.26 3.38 -2.95
CA ILE A 91 11.22 4.01 -2.14
C ILE A 91 11.27 5.53 -2.39
N PRO A 92 10.24 6.12 -3.03
CA PRO A 92 10.22 7.56 -3.27
C PRO A 92 9.82 8.32 -1.99
N MET A 93 10.79 8.57 -1.11
CA MET A 93 10.55 9.17 0.22
C MET A 93 9.83 10.53 0.18
N GLY A 94 10.11 11.34 -0.86
CA GLY A 94 9.50 12.66 -1.05
C GLY A 94 8.16 12.65 -1.78
N ALA A 95 7.74 11.52 -2.35
CA ALA A 95 6.48 11.45 -3.08
C ALA A 95 5.29 11.37 -2.10
N VAL A 96 4.20 12.02 -2.51
CA VAL A 96 2.92 12.02 -1.79
C VAL A 96 1.81 11.60 -2.73
N ILE A 97 1.20 10.45 -2.44
CA ILE A 97 0.01 9.92 -3.08
C ILE A 97 -1.21 10.70 -2.60
N GLN A 98 -2.20 10.89 -3.48
CA GLN A 98 -3.35 11.80 -3.32
C GLN A 98 -3.03 13.30 -3.38
N GLY A 99 -1.76 13.69 -3.56
CA GLY A 99 -1.35 15.05 -3.88
C GLY A 99 -1.86 16.09 -2.88
N ARG A 100 -2.52 17.15 -3.36
CA ARG A 100 -3.01 18.25 -2.51
C ARG A 100 -4.10 17.84 -1.52
N ASN A 101 -4.80 16.74 -1.78
CA ASN A 101 -5.87 16.26 -0.90
C ASN A 101 -5.33 15.38 0.23
N TYR A 102 -4.07 14.99 0.18
CA TYR A 102 -3.51 14.02 1.11
C TYR A 102 -3.62 14.49 2.58
N LEU A 103 -3.28 15.74 2.90
CA LEU A 103 -3.38 16.30 4.26
C LEU A 103 -4.72 16.99 4.57
N ASP A 104 -5.83 16.54 3.96
CA ASP A 104 -7.16 17.06 4.27
C ASP A 104 -7.62 16.60 5.68
N PRO A 105 -7.71 17.50 6.68
CA PRO A 105 -8.02 17.12 8.07
C PRO A 105 -9.44 16.58 8.25
N ILE A 106 -10.34 16.81 7.29
CA ILE A 106 -11.70 16.25 7.28
C ILE A 106 -11.86 15.17 6.20
N GLY A 107 -10.76 14.78 5.53
CA GLY A 107 -10.73 13.80 4.46
C GLY A 107 -11.49 12.52 4.81
N PRO A 108 -11.15 11.79 5.88
CA PRO A 108 -11.84 10.56 6.28
C PRO A 108 -13.36 10.68 6.50
N LEU A 109 -13.88 11.89 6.74
CA LEU A 109 -15.32 12.14 6.87
C LEU A 109 -16.02 12.18 5.51
N LYS A 110 -15.29 12.43 4.42
CA LYS A 110 -15.79 12.52 3.05
C LYS A 110 -15.75 11.14 2.39
N LYS A 111 -16.88 10.66 1.88
CA LYS A 111 -16.92 9.40 1.12
C LYS A 111 -15.95 9.42 -0.06
N ALA A 112 -15.89 10.52 -0.83
CA ALA A 112 -15.00 10.65 -1.98
C ALA A 112 -13.51 10.53 -1.65
N PHE A 113 -13.10 10.91 -0.43
CA PHE A 113 -11.73 10.70 0.04
C PHE A 113 -11.49 9.21 0.33
N ARG A 114 -12.41 8.57 1.06
CA ARG A 114 -12.33 7.15 1.41
C ARG A 114 -12.36 6.25 0.17
N ASP A 115 -13.12 6.64 -0.86
CA ASP A 115 -13.14 5.93 -2.15
C ASP A 115 -11.78 5.99 -2.87
N GLY A 116 -10.87 6.87 -2.46
CA GLY A 116 -9.51 7.01 -3.01
C GLY A 116 -8.48 6.03 -2.45
N ASP A 117 -8.83 5.21 -1.45
CA ASP A 117 -7.98 4.16 -0.90
C ASP A 117 -8.84 2.93 -0.53
N SER A 118 -8.53 1.77 -1.11
CA SER A 118 -9.32 0.56 -0.94
C SER A 118 -9.32 0.01 0.49
N THR A 119 -8.38 0.40 1.34
CA THR A 119 -8.30 -0.04 2.74
C THR A 119 -9.55 0.36 3.52
N TRP A 120 -10.15 1.52 3.19
CA TRP A 120 -11.42 1.96 3.77
C TRP A 120 -12.58 1.01 3.48
N SER A 121 -12.55 0.27 2.37
CA SER A 121 -13.62 -0.68 2.03
C SER A 121 -13.58 -1.95 2.88
N LEU A 122 -12.47 -2.20 3.58
CA LEU A 122 -12.31 -3.31 4.51
C LEU A 122 -12.64 -2.92 5.96
N ALA A 123 -12.87 -1.63 6.25
CA ALA A 123 -13.34 -1.19 7.55
C ALA A 123 -14.81 -1.58 7.72
N THR A 124 -15.12 -2.25 8.83
CA THR A 124 -16.48 -2.47 9.31
C THR A 124 -17.14 -1.14 9.67
N ASP A 125 -18.47 -1.13 9.72
CA ASP A 125 -19.23 0.07 10.13
C ASP A 125 -18.76 0.59 11.49
N LYS A 126 -18.51 -0.31 12.45
CA LYS A 126 -18.02 0.06 13.78
C LYS A 126 -16.62 0.67 13.76
N GLU A 127 -15.69 0.15 12.96
CA GLU A 127 -14.35 0.74 12.84
C GLU A 127 -14.41 2.10 12.15
N LEU A 128 -15.26 2.23 11.12
CA LEU A 128 -15.47 3.48 10.42
C LEU A 128 -16.09 4.56 11.33
N GLU A 129 -17.11 4.20 12.11
CA GLU A 129 -17.71 5.10 13.11
C GLU A 129 -16.68 5.58 14.13
N ARG A 130 -15.83 4.67 14.65
CA ARG A 130 -14.74 5.03 15.57
C ARG A 130 -13.73 5.99 14.92
N ALA A 131 -13.31 5.70 13.69
CA ALA A 131 -12.38 6.55 12.94
C ALA A 131 -12.96 7.94 12.72
N GLN A 132 -14.23 8.03 12.30
CA GLN A 132 -14.93 9.29 12.08
C GLN A 132 -15.10 10.09 13.39
N ALA A 133 -15.49 9.42 14.48
CA ALA A 133 -15.61 10.06 15.79
C ALA A 133 -14.25 10.61 16.27
N ARG A 134 -13.16 9.86 16.08
CA ARG A 134 -11.79 10.30 16.41
C ARG A 134 -11.40 11.53 15.60
N VAL A 135 -11.61 11.52 14.28
CA VAL A 135 -11.34 12.66 13.39
C VAL A 135 -12.16 13.89 13.78
N GLN A 136 -13.44 13.72 14.08
CA GLN A 136 -14.29 14.82 14.55
C GLN A 136 -13.82 15.39 15.90
N SER A 137 -13.40 14.52 16.82
CA SER A 137 -12.89 14.94 18.12
C SER A 137 -11.61 15.77 17.98
N MET A 138 -10.63 15.27 17.21
CA MET A 138 -9.36 15.98 16.99
C MET A 138 -9.55 17.32 16.27
N ASN A 139 -10.50 17.40 15.33
CA ASN A 139 -10.83 18.68 14.68
C ASN A 139 -11.51 19.69 15.61
N ARG A 140 -12.26 19.23 16.63
CA ARG A 140 -12.88 20.12 17.64
C ARG A 140 -11.91 20.53 18.74
N GLY A 141 -10.98 19.65 19.10
CA GLY A 141 -10.00 19.86 20.19
C GLY A 141 -8.69 20.51 19.76
N GLU A 142 -8.57 20.92 18.49
CA GLU A 142 -7.34 21.49 17.88
C GLU A 142 -6.13 20.53 17.75
N ASP A 143 -6.25 19.28 18.21
CA ASP A 143 -5.18 18.25 18.15
C ASP A 143 -4.89 17.71 16.73
N MET A 144 -5.77 17.96 15.75
CA MET A 144 -5.64 17.37 14.40
C MET A 144 -4.33 17.78 13.71
N LYS A 145 -3.88 19.02 13.92
CA LYS A 145 -2.66 19.52 13.30
C LYS A 145 -1.45 18.73 13.78
N ASP A 146 -1.29 18.61 15.10
CA ASP A 146 -0.17 17.89 15.71
C ASP A 146 -0.20 16.40 15.35
N TYR A 147 -1.40 15.81 15.26
CA TYR A 147 -1.57 14.44 14.77
C TYR A 147 -1.07 14.27 13.33
N LEU A 148 -1.48 15.14 12.41
CA LEU A 148 -1.02 15.10 11.01
C LEU A 148 0.48 15.33 10.88
N GLU A 149 1.05 16.25 11.67
CA GLU A 149 2.50 16.50 11.69
C GLU A 149 3.27 15.26 12.15
N ALA A 150 2.84 14.62 13.25
CA ALA A 150 3.46 13.40 13.74
C ALA A 150 3.38 12.24 12.71
N ARG A 151 2.23 12.08 12.05
CA ARG A 151 2.07 11.08 10.98
C ARG A 151 2.91 11.42 9.74
N GLU A 152 3.07 12.69 9.40
CA GLU A 152 3.93 13.11 8.28
C GLU A 152 5.41 12.86 8.54
N ASP A 153 5.87 13.10 9.76
CA ASP A 153 7.24 12.78 10.13
C ASP A 153 7.53 11.28 10.06
N LEU A 154 6.52 10.45 10.30
CA LEU A 154 6.61 9.02 10.11
C LEU A 154 6.61 8.65 8.62
N ARG A 155 5.69 9.21 7.81
CA ARG A 155 5.66 8.98 6.36
C ARG A 155 7.00 9.34 5.71
N LYS A 156 7.62 10.47 6.08
CA LYS A 156 8.94 10.89 5.53
C LYS A 156 10.06 9.90 5.83
N LYS A 157 9.93 9.04 6.84
CA LYS A 157 10.88 7.98 7.21
C LYS A 157 10.54 6.62 6.62
N THR A 158 9.30 6.43 6.15
CA THR A 158 8.78 5.14 5.67
C THR A 158 8.53 5.12 4.14
N GLY A 159 8.18 6.27 3.56
CA GLY A 159 7.58 6.35 2.22
C GLY A 159 6.15 5.79 2.20
N GLN A 160 5.48 5.90 1.05
CA GLN A 160 4.12 5.35 0.85
C GLN A 160 4.11 4.06 0.03
N VAL A 161 5.08 3.92 -0.86
CA VAL A 161 5.13 2.82 -1.82
C VAL A 161 6.57 2.39 -2.09
N THR A 162 6.72 1.20 -2.63
CA THR A 162 7.99 0.62 -3.07
C THR A 162 7.84 0.21 -4.52
N PHE A 163 8.76 0.69 -5.36
CA PHE A 163 8.92 0.22 -6.73
C PHE A 163 9.97 -0.87 -6.76
N ILE A 164 9.64 -2.00 -7.37
CA ILE A 164 10.55 -3.11 -7.63
C ILE A 164 10.76 -3.18 -9.15
N PHE A 165 12.02 -3.13 -9.57
CA PHE A 165 12.42 -3.22 -10.96
C PHE A 165 13.13 -4.54 -11.19
N SER A 166 12.73 -5.26 -12.24
CA SER A 166 13.39 -6.50 -12.64
C SER A 166 13.43 -6.63 -14.15
N TYR A 167 14.48 -7.27 -14.68
CA TYR A 167 14.74 -7.37 -16.12
C TYR A 167 14.59 -8.81 -16.57
N LYS A 168 13.83 -9.05 -17.64
CA LYS A 168 13.79 -10.37 -18.27
C LYS A 168 15.17 -10.67 -18.86
N LYS A 169 15.68 -11.87 -18.59
CA LYS A 169 16.89 -12.39 -19.22
C LYS A 169 16.75 -12.50 -20.74
#